data_AF-A0A5C7JZ76-F1
#
_entry.id   AF-A0A5C7JZ76-F1
#
_cell.length_a   1.000
_cell.length_b   1.000
_cell.length_c   1.000
_cell.angle_alpha   90.00
_cell.angle_beta   90.00
_cell.angle_gamma   90.00
#
_symmetry.space_group_name_H-M   'P 1'
#
loop_
_entity.id
_entity.type
_entity.pdbx_description
1 polymer ?
#
loop_
_entity_poly.entity_id
_entity_poly.type
_entity_poly.pdbx_seq_one_letter_code
_entity_poly.pdbx_strand_id
1 'polypeptide(L)'
;MTNAQITIGGKEVEIVYATAMTSGYGHKKVTVELMYDGNRKSFYATTNCMPAYDAANDLEGQEKYVAFYDLIDSKIEDEVAEWLEAL
;
A
#
# COMPACT_ATOMS: atom_id res chain seq x y z
N MET A 1 4.84 -14.62 12.22
CA MET A 1 5.06 -13.27 11.64
C MET A 1 3.69 -12.77 11.26
N THR A 2 3.17 -11.77 11.96
CA THR A 2 1.78 -11.31 11.85
C THR A 2 1.73 -10.19 10.84
N ASN A 3 1.28 -10.40 9.61
CA ASN A 3 1.28 -9.36 8.57
C ASN A 3 0.45 -8.14 9.00
N ALA A 4 0.73 -6.97 8.41
CA ALA A 4 0.01 -5.75 8.77
C ALA A 4 -1.43 -5.81 8.23
N GLN A 5 -2.42 -5.53 9.06
CA GLN A 5 -3.83 -5.58 8.71
C GLN A 5 -4.42 -4.16 8.67
N ILE A 6 -5.25 -3.91 7.66
CA ILE A 6 -5.99 -2.66 7.46
C ILE A 6 -7.47 -2.97 7.23
N THR A 7 -8.34 -2.00 7.48
CA THR A 7 -9.78 -2.14 7.24
C THR A 7 -10.21 -1.27 6.08
N ILE A 8 -10.76 -1.88 5.02
CA ILE A 8 -11.27 -1.19 3.84
C ILE A 8 -12.73 -1.61 3.63
N GLY A 9 -13.67 -0.66 3.62
CA GLY A 9 -15.09 -0.97 3.44
C GLY A 9 -15.65 -1.98 4.46
N GLY A 10 -15.09 -2.02 5.68
CA GLY A 10 -15.45 -2.98 6.73
C GLY A 10 -14.87 -4.39 6.57
N LYS A 11 -14.01 -4.62 5.57
CA LYS A 11 -13.29 -5.88 5.34
C LYS A 11 -11.86 -5.77 5.86
N GLU A 12 -11.39 -6.80 6.56
CA GLU A 12 -10.00 -6.89 7.03
C GLU A 12 -9.10 -7.39 5.90
N VAL A 13 -8.17 -6.55 5.47
CA VAL A 13 -7.24 -6.82 4.37
C VAL A 13 -5.83 -6.80 4.89
N GLU A 14 -4.99 -7.69 4.39
CA GLU A 14 -3.62 -7.87 4.83
C GLU A 14 -2.63 -7.24 3.84
N ILE A 15 -1.75 -6.36 4.33
CA ILE A 15 -0.60 -5.86 3.57
C ILE A 15 0.53 -6.86 3.72
N VAL A 16 0.76 -7.61 2.65
CA VAL A 16 1.78 -8.66 2.61
C VAL A 16 3.12 -8.15 2.09
N TYR A 17 3.10 -7.05 1.33
CA TYR A 17 4.32 -6.42 0.82
C TYR A 17 4.05 -4.98 0.39
N ALA A 18 5.04 -4.11 0.55
CA ALA A 18 5.05 -2.81 -0.11
C ALA A 18 6.46 -2.38 -0.49
N THR A 19 6.57 -1.64 -1.58
CA THR A 19 7.83 -1.09 -2.07
C THR A 19 7.59 0.23 -2.81
N ALA A 20 8.63 1.02 -2.95
CA ALA A 20 8.58 2.26 -3.69
C ALA A 20 9.80 2.41 -4.59
N MET A 21 9.54 2.75 -5.86
CA MET A 21 10.56 2.94 -6.89
C MET A 21 10.50 4.37 -7.43
N THR A 22 11.64 4.90 -7.87
CA THR A 22 11.68 6.21 -8.53
C THR A 22 10.92 6.15 -9.86
N SER A 23 9.99 7.08 -10.07
CA SER A 23 9.13 7.13 -11.28
C SER A 23 9.24 8.46 -12.04
N GLY A 24 10.09 9.38 -11.59
CA GLY A 24 10.31 10.70 -12.18
C GLY A 24 11.01 11.65 -11.19
N TYR A 25 11.34 12.85 -11.64
CA TYR A 25 12.00 13.85 -10.79
C TYR A 25 11.07 14.27 -9.63
N GLY A 26 11.39 13.87 -8.40
CA GLY A 26 10.55 14.11 -7.23
C GLY A 26 9.30 13.22 -7.12
N HIS A 27 9.18 12.17 -7.95
CA HIS A 27 8.04 11.25 -7.93
C HIS A 27 8.48 9.82 -7.62
N LYS A 28 7.74 9.17 -6.72
CA LYS A 28 7.93 7.78 -6.32
C LYS A 28 6.67 7.00 -6.67
N LYS A 29 6.82 5.91 -7.41
CA LYS A 29 5.76 4.92 -7.60
C LYS A 29 5.81 3.98 -6.41
N VAL A 30 4.75 3.97 -5.61
CA VAL A 30 4.58 3.02 -4.52
C VAL A 30 3.70 1.89 -5.02
N THR A 31 4.12 0.66 -4.76
CA THR A 31 3.39 -0.56 -5.06
C THR A 31 3.13 -1.27 -3.75
N VAL A 32 1.87 -1.60 -3.48
CA VAL A 32 1.44 -2.39 -2.32
C VAL A 32 0.78 -3.66 -2.81
N GLU A 33 0.98 -4.73 -2.06
CA GLU A 33 0.34 -6.00 -2.34
C GLU A 33 -0.55 -6.36 -1.16
N LEU A 34 -1.83 -6.55 -1.47
CA LEU A 34 -2.89 -6.82 -0.52
C LEU A 34 -3.36 -8.26 -0.67
N MET A 35 -3.74 -8.88 0.45
CA MET A 35 -4.34 -10.21 0.50
C MET A 35 -5.68 -10.15 1.24
N TYR A 36 -6.70 -10.74 0.63
CA TYR A 36 -8.04 -10.89 1.20
C TYR A 36 -8.62 -12.25 0.81
N ASP A 37 -9.08 -13.03 1.78
CA ASP A 37 -9.68 -14.36 1.57
C ASP A 37 -8.84 -15.28 0.64
N GLY A 38 -7.52 -15.29 0.84
CA GLY A 38 -6.58 -16.07 0.01
C GLY A 38 -6.32 -15.51 -1.39
N ASN A 39 -7.01 -14.43 -1.79
CA ASN A 39 -6.77 -13.72 -3.04
C ASN A 39 -5.74 -12.60 -2.82
N ARG A 40 -4.72 -12.55 -3.68
CA ARG A 40 -3.63 -11.57 -3.60
C ARG A 40 -3.66 -10.67 -4.83
N LYS A 41 -3.64 -9.36 -4.63
CA LYS A 41 -3.62 -8.36 -5.72
C LYS A 41 -2.66 -7.23 -5.40
N SER A 42 -1.94 -6.77 -6.43
CA SER A 42 -1.03 -5.62 -6.34
C SER A 42 -1.72 -4.35 -6.82
N PHE A 43 -1.54 -3.27 -6.08
CA PHE A 43 -2.02 -1.93 -6.36
C PHE A 43 -0.83 -0.98 -6.41
N TYR A 44 -0.93 0.10 -7.16
CA TYR A 44 0.13 1.09 -7.21
C TYR A 44 -0.41 2.49 -7.44
N ALA A 45 0.28 3.48 -6.89
CA ALA A 45 0.08 4.87 -7.25
C ALA A 45 1.39 5.65 -7.15
N THR A 46 1.39 6.87 -7.69
CA THR A 46 2.54 7.77 -7.60
C THR A 46 2.35 8.77 -6.48
N THR A 47 3.37 8.97 -5.66
CA THR A 47 3.45 10.03 -4.64
C THR A 47 4.57 10.99 -4.97
N ASN A 48 4.36 12.27 -4.66
CA ASN A 48 5.36 13.33 -4.70
C ASN A 48 5.73 13.83 -3.29
N CYS A 49 5.19 13.20 -2.24
CA CYS A 49 5.49 13.54 -0.86
C CYS A 49 6.83 12.92 -0.44
N MET A 50 7.95 13.55 -0.83
CA MET A 50 9.29 13.04 -0.52
C MET A 50 9.58 12.93 0.99
N PRO A 51 9.17 13.88 1.85
CA PRO A 51 9.40 13.75 3.30
C PRO A 51 8.74 12.51 3.91
N ALA A 52 7.51 12.20 3.48
CA ALA A 52 6.80 11.02 3.96
C ALA A 52 7.36 9.73 3.35
N TYR A 53 7.85 9.77 2.10
CA TYR A 53 8.62 8.68 1.51
C TYR A 53 9.92 8.41 2.27
N ASP A 54 10.70 9.43 2.60
CA ASP A 54 11.96 9.28 3.32
C ASP A 54 11.72 8.70 4.72
N ALA A 55 10.69 9.19 5.42
CA ALA A 55 10.26 8.63 6.70
C ALA A 55 9.83 7.16 6.57
N ALA A 56 9.00 6.81 5.58
CA ALA A 56 8.61 5.43 5.32
C ALA A 56 9.81 4.55 4.97
N ASN A 57 10.78 5.09 4.23
CA ASN A 57 11.93 4.34 3.77
C ASN A 57 12.95 4.04 4.88
N ASP A 58 13.00 4.86 5.93
CA ASP A 58 13.82 4.64 7.14
C ASP A 58 13.27 3.52 8.02
N LEU A 59 11.98 3.19 7.89
CA LEU A 59 11.36 2.07 8.58
C LEU A 59 11.77 0.72 7.97
N GLU A 60 11.60 -0.34 8.77
CA GLU A 60 11.86 -1.73 8.40
C GLU A 60 10.63 -2.62 8.61
N GLY A 61 10.63 -3.78 7.96
CA GLY A 61 9.57 -4.79 8.14
C GLY A 61 8.17 -4.27 7.80
N GLN A 62 7.21 -4.56 8.68
CA GLN A 62 5.78 -4.28 8.46
C GLN A 62 5.43 -2.80 8.64
N GLU A 63 6.14 -2.10 9.52
CA GLU A 63 5.95 -0.66 9.73
C GLU A 63 6.24 0.10 8.42
N LYS A 64 7.27 -0.33 7.69
CA LYS A 64 7.57 0.16 6.33
C LYS A 64 6.40 -0.07 5.37
N TYR A 65 5.75 -1.24 5.45
CA TYR A 65 4.67 -1.58 4.53
C TYR A 65 3.42 -0.75 4.77
N VAL A 66 3.06 -0.54 6.04
CA VAL A 66 1.97 0.36 6.43
C VAL A 66 2.27 1.78 5.97
N ALA A 67 3.48 2.28 6.25
CA ALA A 67 3.87 3.63 5.86
C ALA A 67 3.86 3.85 4.33
N PHE A 68 4.20 2.84 3.54
CA PHE A 68 4.04 2.90 2.08
C PHE A 68 2.57 2.85 1.64
N TYR A 69 1.74 2.07 2.32
CA TYR A 69 0.31 2.06 2.04
C TYR A 69 -0.33 3.43 2.33
N ASP A 70 -0.07 4.04 3.47
CA ASP A 70 -0.54 5.40 3.84
C ASP A 70 -0.16 6.49 2.82
N LEU A 71 0.90 6.28 2.03
CA LEU A 71 1.29 7.25 0.99
C LEU A 71 0.38 7.24 -0.23
N ILE A 72 -0.38 6.15 -0.43
CA ILE A 72 -1.19 5.93 -1.62
C ILE A 72 -2.61 5.45 -1.33
N ASP A 73 -2.99 5.21 -0.08
CA ASP A 73 -4.29 4.67 0.35
C ASP A 73 -5.44 5.39 -0.36
N SER A 74 -5.50 6.71 -0.26
CA SER A 74 -6.49 7.60 -0.86
C SER A 74 -6.51 7.58 -2.39
N LYS A 75 -5.46 7.06 -3.03
CA LYS A 75 -5.34 6.95 -4.51
C LYS A 75 -5.73 5.58 -5.03
N ILE A 76 -5.70 4.56 -4.17
CA ILE A 76 -6.03 3.19 -4.52
C ILE A 76 -7.33 2.73 -3.85
N GLU A 77 -7.90 3.50 -2.92
CA GLU A 77 -9.09 3.15 -2.14
C GLU A 77 -10.24 2.64 -3.02
N ASP A 78 -10.62 3.39 -4.06
CA ASP A 78 -11.67 2.98 -5.00
C ASP A 78 -11.34 1.66 -5.70
N GLU A 79 -10.12 1.52 -6.25
CA GLU A 79 -9.70 0.31 -6.98
C GLU A 79 -9.65 -0.93 -6.06
N VAL A 80 -9.26 -0.72 -4.80
CA VAL A 80 -9.23 -1.77 -3.78
C VAL A 80 -10.65 -2.12 -3.36
N ALA A 81 -11.54 -1.15 -3.17
CA ALA A 81 -12.95 -1.39 -2.86
C ALA A 81 -13.65 -2.16 -3.99
N GLU A 82 -13.48 -1.74 -5.24
CA GLU A 82 -14.01 -2.44 -6.41
C GLU A 82 -13.49 -3.89 -6.50
N TRP A 83 -12.20 -4.11 -6.22
CA TRP A 83 -11.64 -5.45 -6.16
C TRP A 83 -12.30 -6.30 -5.06
N LEU A 84 -12.48 -5.74 -3.87
CA LEU A 84 -13.10 -6.44 -2.75
C LEU A 84 -14.58 -6.74 -3.01
N GLU A 85 -15.30 -5.89 -3.74
CA GLU A 85 -16.71 -6.12 -4.13
C GLU A 85 -16.85 -7.16 -5.26
N ALA A 86 -15.82 -7.35 -6.08
CA ALA A 86 -15.81 -8.33 -7.16
C ALA A 86 -15.45 -9.76 -6.69
N LEU A 87 -15.06 -9.94 -5.42
CA LEU A 87 -14.79 -11.23 -4.77
C LEU A 87 -16.04 -11.76 -4.06
#